data_AF-A0A940MUE2-F1
#
_entry.id   AF-A0A940MUE2-F1
#
_cell.length_a   1.000
_cell.length_b   1.000
_cell.length_c   1.000
_cell.angle_alpha   90.00
_cell.angle_beta   90.00
_cell.angle_gamma   90.00
#
_symmetry.space_group_name_H-M   'P 1'
#
loop_
_entity.id
_entity.type
_entity.pdbx_description
1 polymer ?
#
loop_
_entity_poly.entity_id
_entity_poly.type
_entity_poly.pdbx_seq_one_letter_code
_entity_poly.pdbx_strand_id
1 'polypeptide(L)'
;MSSRLPYQIEILRLVQALNRAQGQTVIMVLHDITLASRYADHVIGLKQGKLLFEGPPSDVVTQESLFDFFDAPLRDTRIDAEPGPVVLSG
;
A
#
# COMPACT_ATOMS: atom_id res chain seq x y z
N MET A 1 -10.31 1.00 -17.95
CA MET A 1 -11.64 0.61 -17.41
C MET A 1 -11.54 0.56 -15.89
N SER A 2 -11.80 1.68 -15.23
CA SER A 2 -11.71 1.83 -13.77
C SER A 2 -13.10 1.68 -13.15
N SER A 3 -13.40 0.54 -12.52
CA SER A 3 -14.68 0.32 -11.83
C SER A 3 -14.60 -0.75 -10.73
N ARG A 4 -13.55 -0.74 -9.89
CA ARG A 4 -13.42 -1.71 -8.77
C ARG A 4 -12.84 -1.18 -7.45
N LEU A 5 -12.51 0.10 -7.34
CA LEU A 5 -11.88 0.67 -6.14
C LEU A 5 -12.71 0.45 -4.85
N PRO A 6 -14.05 0.65 -4.84
CA PRO A 6 -14.85 0.48 -3.64
C PRO A 6 -14.85 -0.96 -3.12
N TYR A 7 -14.89 -1.93 -4.05
CA TYR A 7 -14.98 -3.35 -3.71
C TYR A 7 -13.67 -3.87 -3.11
N GLN A 8 -12.51 -3.44 -3.63
CA GLN A 8 -11.22 -3.79 -3.06
C GLN A 8 -11.09 -3.25 -1.62
N ILE A 9 -11.54 -2.02 -1.37
CA ILE A 9 -11.54 -1.42 -0.04
C ILE A 9 -12.47 -2.18 0.91
N GLU A 10 -13.64 -2.61 0.44
CA GLU A 10 -14.60 -3.36 1.26
C GLU A 10 -14.05 -4.72 1.70
N ILE A 11 -13.40 -5.46 0.78
CA ILE A 11 -12.70 -6.70 1.11
C ILE A 11 -11.60 -6.44 2.15
N LEU A 12 -10.77 -5.42 1.96
CA LEU A 12 -9.68 -5.10 2.89
C LEU A 12 -10.20 -4.78 4.30
N ARG A 13 -11.32 -4.04 4.40
CA ARG A 13 -11.98 -3.76 5.68
C ARG A 13 -12.49 -5.04 6.34
N LEU A 14 -13.10 -5.95 5.58
CA LEU A 14 -13.58 -7.23 6.10
C LEU A 14 -12.42 -8.09 6.60
N VAL A 15 -11.34 -8.21 5.82
CA VAL A 15 -10.15 -8.96 6.19
C VAL A 15 -9.52 -8.40 7.46
N GLN A 16 -9.40 -7.08 7.58
CA GLN A 16 -8.88 -6.43 8.79
C GLN A 16 -9.77 -6.68 10.01
N ALA A 17 -11.10 -6.63 9.84
CA ALA A 17 -12.02 -6.95 10.93
C ALA A 17 -11.90 -8.42 11.39
N LEU A 18 -11.76 -9.35 10.45
CA LEU A 18 -11.57 -10.78 10.75
C LEU A 18 -10.23 -11.06 11.44
N ASN A 19 -9.14 -10.47 10.94
CA ASN A 19 -7.82 -10.53 11.58
C ASN A 19 -7.88 -10.06 13.03
N ARG A 20 -8.51 -8.91 13.29
CA ARG A 20 -8.65 -8.36 14.66
C ARG A 20 -9.55 -9.22 15.56
N ALA A 21 -10.61 -9.79 15.02
CA ALA A 21 -11.54 -10.63 15.78
C ALA A 21 -10.95 -12.00 16.12
N GLN A 22 -10.11 -12.57 15.25
CA GLN A 22 -9.63 -13.95 15.36
C GLN A 22 -8.13 -14.08 15.68
N GLY A 23 -7.38 -12.98 15.61
CA GLY A 23 -5.93 -12.96 15.83
C GLY A 23 -5.10 -13.71 14.76
N GLN A 24 -5.66 -13.95 13.58
CA GLN A 24 -5.00 -14.71 12.52
C GLN A 24 -4.04 -13.84 11.70
N THR A 25 -2.83 -14.30 11.43
CA THR A 25 -1.93 -13.63 10.48
C THR A 25 -2.49 -13.65 9.07
N VAL A 26 -2.53 -12.50 8.41
CA VAL A 26 -2.99 -12.35 7.03
C VAL A 26 -1.84 -11.86 6.16
N ILE A 27 -1.62 -12.54 5.04
CA ILE A 27 -0.70 -12.11 3.98
C ILE A 27 -1.55 -11.71 2.77
N MET A 28 -1.33 -10.50 2.25
CA MET A 28 -2.04 -9.95 1.10
C MET A 28 -1.05 -9.49 0.05
N VAL A 29 -1.37 -9.72 -1.23
CA VAL A 29 -0.63 -9.18 -2.37
C VAL A 29 -1.47 -8.08 -2.99
N LEU A 30 -0.97 -6.85 -2.93
CA LEU A 30 -1.66 -5.67 -3.43
C LEU A 30 -0.84 -5.01 -4.55
N HIS A 31 -1.54 -4.50 -5.55
CA HIS A 31 -0.92 -3.72 -6.63
C HIS A 31 -0.89 -2.21 -6.33
N ASP A 32 -1.59 -1.76 -5.29
CA ASP A 32 -1.68 -0.35 -4.90
C ASP A 32 -1.00 -0.16 -3.54
N ILE A 33 0.13 0.56 -3.56
CA ILE A 33 0.92 0.85 -2.37
C ILE A 33 0.17 1.72 -1.37
N THR A 34 -0.75 2.57 -1.81
CA THR A 34 -1.59 3.39 -0.92
C THR A 34 -2.49 2.51 -0.06
N LEU A 35 -3.07 1.47 -0.65
CA LEU A 35 -3.88 0.50 0.07
C LEU A 35 -3.00 -0.34 1.01
N ALA A 36 -1.81 -0.76 0.57
CA ALA A 36 -0.87 -1.47 1.43
C ALA A 36 -0.48 -0.62 2.66
N SER A 37 -0.12 0.66 2.47
CA SER A 37 0.23 1.56 3.56
C SER A 37 -0.89 1.82 4.54
N ARG A 38 -2.14 1.78 4.08
CA ARG A 38 -3.31 2.06 4.91
C ARG A 38 -3.78 0.85 5.72
N TYR A 39 -3.66 -0.35 5.16
CA TYR A 39 -4.31 -1.54 5.72
C TYR A 39 -3.34 -2.61 6.24
N ALA A 40 -2.06 -2.54 5.90
CA ALA A 40 -1.05 -3.48 6.39
C ALA A 40 -0.30 -2.91 7.60
N ASP A 41 -0.01 -3.79 8.56
CA ASP A 41 0.90 -3.46 9.67
C ASP A 41 2.38 -3.57 9.24
N HIS A 42 2.63 -4.29 8.14
CA HIS A 42 3.96 -4.55 7.58
C HIS A 42 3.87 -4.65 6.06
N VAL A 43 4.75 -3.97 5.33
CA VAL A 43 4.79 -3.94 3.86
C VAL A 43 6.13 -4.50 3.35
N ILE A 44 6.05 -5.31 2.29
CA ILE A 44 7.22 -5.86 1.58
C ILE A 44 7.13 -5.38 0.12
N GLY A 45 8.12 -4.61 -0.32
CA GLY A 45 8.28 -4.18 -1.70
C GLY A 45 9.21 -5.13 -2.46
N LEU A 46 8.69 -5.79 -3.51
CA LEU A 46 9.49 -6.66 -4.39
C LEU A 46 9.58 -6.08 -5.80
N LYS A 47 10.79 -6.00 -6.34
CA LYS A 47 11.04 -5.57 -7.72
C LYS A 47 12.06 -6.48 -8.39
N GLN A 48 11.70 -7.00 -9.56
CA GLN A 48 12.53 -7.96 -10.31
C GLN A 48 13.03 -9.14 -9.47
N GLY A 49 12.18 -9.65 -8.57
CA GLY A 49 12.52 -10.76 -7.67
C GLY A 49 13.46 -10.39 -6.52
N LYS A 50 13.78 -9.10 -6.33
CA LYS A 50 14.59 -8.61 -5.22
C LYS A 50 13.75 -7.84 -4.22
N LEU A 51 14.13 -7.96 -2.94
CA LEU A 51 13.60 -7.13 -1.88
C LEU A 51 14.10 -5.69 -2.05
N LEU A 52 13.16 -4.76 -2.15
CA LEU A 52 13.44 -3.33 -2.24
C LEU A 52 13.31 -2.66 -0.86
N PHE A 53 12.25 -2.99 -0.13
CA PHE A 53 12.02 -2.50 1.23
C PHE A 53 11.11 -3.45 2.02
N GLU A 54 11.22 -3.42 3.34
CA GLU A 54 10.47 -4.26 4.27
C GLU A 54 10.32 -3.54 5.62
N GLY A 55 9.11 -3.52 6.17
CA GLY A 55 8.86 -2.99 7.52
C GLY A 55 7.50 -2.30 7.69
N PRO A 56 7.30 -1.56 8.79
CA PRO A 56 6.11 -0.76 9.02
C PRO A 56 5.92 0.26 7.90
N PRO A 57 4.70 0.45 7.35
CA PRO A 57 4.51 1.37 6.24
C PRO A 57 4.96 2.81 6.51
N SER A 58 4.89 3.28 7.76
CA SER A 58 5.39 4.60 8.17
C SER A 58 6.89 4.79 7.94
N ASP A 59 7.65 3.69 7.92
CA ASP A 59 9.11 3.72 7.91
C ASP A 59 9.65 3.45 6.50
N VAL A 60 8.92 2.65 5.72
CA VAL A 60 9.42 2.12 4.43
C VAL A 60 8.73 2.69 3.21
N VAL A 61 7.54 3.30 3.35
CA VAL A 61 6.85 3.94 2.23
C VAL A 61 7.20 5.42 2.20
N THR A 62 8.37 5.70 1.62
CA THR A 62 8.94 7.04 1.46
C THR A 62 8.94 7.44 -0.01
N GLN A 63 9.16 8.71 -0.30
CA GLN A 63 9.27 9.17 -1.69
C GLN A 63 10.41 8.47 -2.44
N GLU A 64 11.52 8.19 -1.76
CA GLU A 64 12.67 7.47 -2.31
C GLU A 64 12.31 6.01 -2.66
N SER A 65 11.71 5.28 -1.71
CA SER A 65 11.35 3.88 -1.95
C SER A 65 10.28 3.73 -3.04
N LEU A 66 9.36 4.69 -3.14
CA LEU A 66 8.34 4.73 -4.19
C LEU A 66 8.94 5.08 -5.56
N PHE A 67 9.91 6.00 -5.63
CA PHE A 67 10.63 6.31 -6.87
C PHE A 67 11.34 5.07 -7.40
N ASP A 68 12.09 4.40 -6.52
CA ASP A 68 12.80 3.16 -6.83
C ASP A 68 11.85 2.02 -7.19
N PHE A 69 10.63 1.99 -6.64
CA PHE A 69 9.65 0.96 -6.96
C PHE A 69 9.00 1.20 -8.34
N PHE A 70 8.54 2.42 -8.63
CA PHE A 70 7.76 2.74 -9.83
C PHE A 70 8.57 3.13 -11.08
N ASP A 71 9.89 3.33 -10.98
CA ASP A 71 10.73 3.86 -12.08
C ASP A 71 10.19 5.18 -12.67
N ALA A 72 9.47 5.96 -11.87
CA ALA A 72 8.78 7.16 -12.33
C ALA A 72 9.04 8.33 -11.38
N PRO A 73 9.30 9.54 -11.90
CA PRO A 73 9.40 10.73 -11.07
C PRO A 73 8.03 11.00 -10.42
N LEU A 74 7.97 10.80 -9.11
CA LEU A 74 6.80 11.18 -8.31
C LEU A 74 6.74 12.70 -8.29
N ARG A 75 5.78 13.27 -9.03
CA ARG A 75 5.49 14.71 -8.94
C ARG A 75 4.88 14.98 -7.58
N ASP A 76 5.67 15.65 -6.74
CA ASP A 76 5.30 16.39 -5.53
C ASP A 76 3.95 15.98 -4.93
N THR A 77 3.88 14.72 -4.52
CA THR A 77 2.70 14.20 -3.84
C THR A 77 3.00 14.35 -2.38
N ARG A 78 2.44 15.39 -1.77
CA ARG A 78 2.44 15.50 -0.32
C ARG A 78 1.85 14.19 0.22
N ILE A 79 2.65 13.44 0.94
CA ILE A 79 2.16 12.43 1.87
C ILE A 79 1.59 13.24 3.03
N ASP A 80 0.47 13.90 2.78
CA ASP A 80 -0.31 14.52 3.84
C ASP A 80 -0.69 13.37 4.77
N ALA A 81 -0.44 13.53 6.07
CA ALA A 81 -0.89 12.60 7.11
C ALA A 81 -2.44 12.52 7.22
N GLU A 82 -3.16 12.97 6.20
CA GLU A 82 -4.58 12.84 5.99
C GLU A 82 -4.85 11.60 5.12
N PRO A 83 -5.76 10.69 5.51
CA PRO A 83 -5.92 9.35 4.93
C PRO A 83 -6.70 9.38 3.60
N GLY A 84 -6.23 10.19 2.65
CA GLY A 84 -6.76 10.31 1.29
C GLY A 84 -6.05 9.39 0.30
N PRO A 85 -6.72 8.94 -0.79
CA PRO A 85 -6.08 8.16 -1.83
C PRO A 85 -5.03 8.99 -2.59
N VAL A 86 -3.81 8.47 -2.72
CA VAL A 86 -2.78 9.01 -3.60
C VAL A 86 -3.17 8.70 -5.04
N VAL A 87 -3.54 9.73 -5.80
CA VAL A 87 -3.88 9.59 -7.22
C VAL A 87 -2.67 9.99 -8.06
N LEU A 88 -2.02 9.00 -8.67
CA LEU A 88 -0.99 9.22 -9.67
C LEU A 88 -1.65 9.42 -11.05
N SER A 89 -1.71 10.66 -11.52
CA SER A 89 -2.14 10.99 -12.88
C SER A 89 -0.91 11.11 -13.79
N GLY A 90 -0.87 10.29 -14.84
CA GLY A 90 0.11 10.40 -15.93
C GLY A 90 -0.16 11.56 -16.88
#